data_AF-A0A6S7BPJ0-F1
#
_entry.id   AF-A0A6S7BPJ0-F1
#
_cell.length_a   1.000
_cell.length_b   1.000
_cell.length_c   1.000
_cell.angle_alpha   90.00
_cell.angle_beta   90.00
_cell.angle_gamma   90.00
#
_symmetry.space_group_name_H-M   'P 1'
#
loop_
_entity.id
_entity.type
_entity.pdbx_description
1 polymer ?
#
loop_
_entity_poly.entity_id
_entity_poly.type
_entity_poly.pdbx_seq_one_letter_code
_entity_poly.pdbx_strand_id
1 'polypeptide(L)'
;MPPGTLVSYQLTVDPVVDFTSGYQGGIWSALWEDFYCDWRGCWFNQRIEPPSWIIGDEVIATGAKGILFRSRLSPEGVNLVLYVDDLAPADRLEVHDPQGSLPRDQSSWT
;
A
#
# COMPACT_ATOMS: atom_id res chain seq x y z
N MET A 1 18.75 13.55 4.98
CA MET A 1 18.62 12.18 4.42
C MET A 1 18.87 12.22 2.92
N PRO A 2 19.70 11.34 2.32
CA PRO A 2 19.95 11.39 0.88
C PRO A 2 18.66 11.06 0.09
N PRO A 3 18.45 11.67 -1.08
CA PRO A 3 17.36 11.31 -1.98
C PRO A 3 17.37 9.80 -2.29
N GLY A 4 16.19 9.18 -2.30
CA GLY A 4 16.05 7.74 -2.62
C GLY A 4 16.45 6.79 -1.49
N THR A 5 16.46 7.23 -0.23
CA THR A 5 16.70 6.36 0.92
C THR A 5 15.67 5.23 0.97
N LEU A 6 16.15 3.98 1.05
CA LEU A 6 15.33 2.80 1.25
C LEU A 6 15.32 2.40 2.72
N VAL A 7 14.14 2.04 3.22
CA VAL A 7 13.92 1.63 4.61
C VAL A 7 13.25 0.27 4.61
N SER A 8 13.77 -0.63 5.44
CA SER A 8 13.13 -1.92 5.69
C SER A 8 12.24 -1.79 6.92
N TYR A 9 11.09 -2.47 6.89
CA TYR A 9 10.16 -2.53 8.00
C TYR A 9 9.95 -3.99 8.38
N GLN A 10 9.89 -4.25 9.68
CA GLN A 10 9.32 -5.47 10.23
C GLN A 10 7.91 -5.16 10.69
N LEU A 11 6.94 -5.98 10.28
CA LEU A 11 5.54 -5.70 10.55
C LEU A 11 4.73 -6.95 10.87
N THR A 12 3.63 -6.73 11.59
CA THR A 12 2.58 -7.71 11.86
C THR A 12 1.27 -6.96 11.76
N VAL A 13 0.48 -7.25 10.74
CA VAL A 13 -0.79 -6.57 10.45
C VAL A 13 -1.81 -7.58 9.95
N ASP A 14 -3.02 -7.55 10.51
CA ASP A 14 -4.14 -8.41 10.11
C ASP A 14 -5.48 -7.70 10.39
N PRO A 15 -6.47 -7.70 9.47
CA PRO A 15 -6.51 -8.45 8.21
C PRO A 15 -5.87 -7.70 7.03
N VAL A 16 -5.24 -8.46 6.13
CA VAL A 16 -4.70 -7.97 4.85
C VAL A 16 -5.30 -8.81 3.73
N VAL A 17 -5.88 -8.16 2.70
CA VAL A 17 -6.46 -8.88 1.57
C VAL A 17 -5.39 -9.23 0.55
N ASP A 18 -5.34 -10.50 0.15
CA ASP A 18 -4.34 -11.00 -0.79
C ASP A 18 -4.90 -11.10 -2.22
N PHE A 19 -4.42 -10.21 -3.09
CA PHE A 19 -4.72 -10.17 -4.53
C PHE A 19 -3.56 -10.67 -5.39
N THR A 20 -2.56 -11.34 -4.82
CA THR A 20 -1.37 -11.79 -5.56
C THR A 20 -1.65 -12.89 -6.59
N SER A 21 -2.84 -13.49 -6.52
CA SER A 21 -3.37 -14.47 -7.48
C SER A 21 -4.58 -13.95 -8.27
N GLY A 22 -4.78 -12.62 -8.27
CA GLY A 22 -5.93 -11.95 -8.88
C GLY A 22 -7.09 -11.74 -7.91
N TYR A 23 -8.11 -11.03 -8.37
CA TYR A 23 -9.32 -10.74 -7.58
C TYR A 23 -10.38 -11.81 -7.76
N GLN A 24 -11.26 -11.96 -6.76
CA GLN A 24 -12.39 -12.88 -6.81
C GLN A 24 -13.64 -12.14 -7.26
N GLY A 25 -14.07 -12.38 -8.49
CA GLY A 25 -15.30 -11.81 -9.03
C GLY A 25 -16.53 -12.19 -8.20
N GLY A 26 -17.42 -11.23 -7.97
CA GLY A 26 -18.60 -11.38 -7.11
C GLY A 26 -18.36 -11.09 -5.63
N ILE A 27 -17.10 -11.07 -5.18
CA ILE A 27 -16.69 -10.53 -3.87
C ILE A 27 -16.15 -9.12 -4.05
N TRP A 28 -15.25 -8.95 -5.02
CA TRP A 28 -14.62 -7.67 -5.33
C TRP A 28 -15.17 -7.11 -6.64
N SER A 29 -15.18 -5.78 -6.73
CA SER A 29 -15.61 -5.07 -7.93
C SER A 29 -14.76 -5.45 -9.15
N ALA A 30 -15.39 -5.49 -10.33
CA ALA A 30 -14.68 -5.69 -11.61
C ALA A 30 -13.67 -4.56 -11.91
N LEU A 31 -13.74 -3.44 -11.17
CA LEU A 31 -12.79 -2.35 -11.23
C LEU A 31 -11.33 -2.81 -11.02
N TRP A 32 -11.12 -3.95 -10.35
CA TRP A 32 -9.81 -4.59 -10.20
C TRP A 32 -9.12 -4.94 -11.53
N GLU A 33 -9.86 -5.12 -12.62
CA GLU A 33 -9.28 -5.32 -13.96
C GLU A 33 -8.45 -4.11 -14.42
N ASP A 34 -8.83 -2.91 -13.98
CA ASP A 34 -8.16 -1.65 -14.29
C ASP A 34 -7.18 -1.20 -13.20
N PHE A 35 -6.92 -2.04 -12.18
CA PHE A 35 -6.05 -1.68 -11.04
C PHE A 35 -4.66 -1.18 -11.47
N TYR A 36 -4.11 -1.75 -12.55
CA TYR A 36 -2.79 -1.38 -13.08
C TYR A 36 -2.84 -0.26 -14.14
N CYS A 37 -3.93 0.50 -14.27
CA CYS A 37 -4.03 1.58 -15.23
C CYS A 37 -2.95 2.67 -15.01
N ASP A 38 -2.82 3.60 -15.97
CA ASP A 38 -2.01 4.80 -15.77
C ASP A 38 -2.73 5.77 -14.81
N TRP A 39 -2.59 5.52 -13.51
CA TRP A 39 -3.21 6.36 -12.48
C TRP A 39 -2.83 7.84 -12.61
N ARG A 40 -1.61 8.15 -13.10
CA ARG A 40 -1.16 9.54 -13.30
C ARG A 40 -1.95 10.17 -14.43
N GLY A 41 -2.15 9.46 -15.53
CA GLY A 41 -3.00 9.88 -16.64
C GLY A 41 -4.45 10.12 -16.19
N CYS A 42 -5.02 9.17 -15.44
CA CYS A 42 -6.37 9.31 -14.84
C CYS A 42 -6.49 10.60 -14.04
N TRP A 43 -5.59 10.81 -13.09
CA TRP A 43 -5.68 11.93 -12.17
C TRP A 43 -5.31 13.28 -12.81
N PHE A 44 -4.13 13.38 -13.41
CA PHE A 44 -3.60 14.67 -13.87
C PHE A 44 -4.19 15.13 -15.20
N ASN A 45 -4.42 14.21 -16.14
CA ASN A 45 -4.87 14.56 -17.48
C ASN A 45 -6.40 14.54 -17.59
N GLN A 46 -7.02 13.48 -17.05
CA GLN A 46 -8.46 13.24 -17.21
C GLN A 46 -9.29 13.77 -16.04
N ARG A 47 -8.65 14.09 -14.90
CA ARG A 47 -9.32 14.53 -13.66
C ARG A 47 -10.35 13.53 -13.16
N ILE A 48 -10.06 12.24 -13.35
CA ILE A 48 -10.84 11.14 -12.81
C ILE A 48 -10.07 10.48 -11.67
N GLU A 49 -10.82 10.00 -10.70
CA GLU A 49 -10.28 9.19 -9.62
C GLU A 49 -9.72 7.87 -10.16
N PRO A 50 -8.46 7.51 -9.86
CA PRO A 50 -7.90 6.24 -10.26
C PRO A 50 -8.65 5.05 -9.66
N PRO A 51 -8.86 3.96 -10.43
CA PRO A 51 -9.41 2.70 -9.95
C PRO A 51 -8.80 2.19 -8.63
N SER A 52 -7.48 2.34 -8.46
CA SER A 52 -6.77 1.89 -7.26
C SER A 52 -7.16 2.61 -5.97
N TRP A 53 -7.72 3.82 -6.04
CA TRP A 53 -8.19 4.56 -4.85
C TRP A 53 -9.54 4.02 -4.38
N ILE A 54 -10.48 3.88 -5.33
CA ILE A 54 -11.81 3.29 -5.08
C ILE A 54 -11.67 1.87 -4.54
N ILE A 55 -10.75 1.08 -5.10
CA ILE A 55 -10.41 -0.26 -4.61
C ILE A 55 -9.89 -0.22 -3.17
N GLY A 56 -9.10 0.80 -2.83
CA GLY A 56 -8.63 1.01 -1.46
C GLY A 56 -9.80 1.23 -0.50
N ASP A 57 -10.73 2.10 -0.86
CA ASP A 57 -11.94 2.37 -0.07
C ASP A 57 -12.82 1.12 0.09
N GLU A 58 -12.99 0.32 -0.97
CA GLU A 58 -13.72 -0.95 -0.91
C GLU A 58 -13.08 -1.91 0.11
N VAL A 59 -11.75 -2.02 0.10
CA VAL A 59 -11.03 -2.91 1.03
C VAL A 59 -11.11 -2.38 2.46
N ILE A 60 -10.90 -1.09 2.68
CA ILE A 60 -11.05 -0.45 4.00
C ILE A 60 -12.46 -0.69 4.56
N ALA A 61 -13.50 -0.59 3.73
CA ALA A 61 -14.89 -0.83 4.14
C ALA A 61 -15.15 -2.27 4.63
N THR A 62 -14.29 -3.24 4.28
CA THR A 62 -14.34 -4.61 4.82
C THR A 62 -13.68 -4.74 6.20
N GLY A 63 -13.03 -3.69 6.71
CA GLY A 63 -12.24 -3.69 7.93
C GLY A 63 -10.81 -4.22 7.74
N ALA A 64 -10.37 -4.41 6.49
CA ALA A 64 -9.00 -4.79 6.19
C ALA A 64 -8.06 -3.59 6.30
N LYS A 65 -6.83 -3.87 6.73
CA LYS A 65 -5.77 -2.89 7.03
C LYS A 65 -4.74 -2.76 5.91
N GLY A 66 -4.94 -3.48 4.81
CA GLY A 66 -4.04 -3.41 3.66
C GLY A 66 -4.37 -4.40 2.55
N ILE A 67 -3.59 -4.29 1.48
CA ILE A 67 -3.65 -5.19 0.32
C ILE A 67 -2.27 -5.69 -0.09
N LEU A 68 -2.20 -6.95 -0.49
CA LEU A 68 -1.06 -7.53 -1.22
C LEU A 68 -1.41 -7.66 -2.70
N PHE A 69 -0.50 -7.26 -3.58
CA PHE A 69 -0.68 -7.41 -5.04
C PHE A 69 0.66 -7.57 -5.76
N ARG A 70 0.63 -8.12 -6.97
CA ARG A 70 1.84 -8.34 -7.78
C ARG A 70 2.44 -7.02 -8.26
N SER A 71 3.75 -6.90 -8.20
CA SER A 71 4.42 -5.73 -8.73
C SER A 71 4.37 -5.71 -10.26
N ARG A 72 4.00 -4.56 -10.83
CA ARG A 72 4.07 -4.35 -12.29
C ARG A 72 5.51 -4.24 -12.80
N LEU A 73 6.45 -3.83 -11.94
CA LEU A 73 7.84 -3.58 -12.32
C LEU A 73 8.77 -4.77 -12.03
N SER A 74 8.41 -5.64 -11.09
CA SER A 74 9.18 -6.83 -10.73
C SER A 74 8.26 -8.06 -10.78
N PRO A 75 8.43 -8.99 -11.73
CA PRO A 75 7.50 -10.12 -11.92
C PRO A 75 7.29 -10.99 -10.67
N GLU A 76 8.36 -11.21 -9.91
CA GLU A 76 8.31 -11.98 -8.65
C GLU A 76 7.99 -11.10 -7.43
N GLY A 77 7.93 -9.78 -7.61
CA GLY A 77 7.70 -8.82 -6.55
C GLY A 77 6.26 -8.82 -6.07
N VAL A 78 6.08 -8.67 -4.76
CA VAL A 78 4.79 -8.39 -4.13
C VAL A 78 4.88 -7.03 -3.47
N ASN A 79 3.88 -6.19 -3.73
CA ASN A 79 3.70 -4.92 -3.06
C ASN A 79 2.69 -5.10 -1.93
N LEU A 80 2.93 -4.36 -0.84
CA LEU A 80 2.01 -4.21 0.28
C LEU A 80 1.62 -2.73 0.37
N VAL A 81 0.33 -2.46 0.45
CA VAL A 81 -0.21 -1.16 0.88
C VAL A 81 -0.86 -1.36 2.25
N LEU A 82 -0.61 -0.42 3.17
CA LEU A 82 -1.18 -0.41 4.52
C LEU A 82 -2.03 0.85 4.71
N TYR A 83 -3.21 0.68 5.30
CA TYR A 83 -4.09 1.77 5.71
C TYR A 83 -3.79 2.09 7.17
N VAL A 84 -2.87 3.04 7.38
CA VAL A 84 -2.26 3.26 8.70
C VAL A 84 -3.24 3.78 9.76
N ASP A 85 -4.32 4.44 9.33
CA ASP A 85 -5.37 4.95 10.23
C ASP A 85 -6.23 3.83 10.82
N ASP A 86 -6.28 2.66 10.19
CA ASP A 86 -7.03 1.49 10.64
C ASP A 86 -6.19 0.48 11.46
N LEU A 87 -4.91 0.80 11.71
CA LEU A 87 -4.06 -0.04 12.54
C LEU A 87 -4.51 0.02 14.01
N ALA A 88 -4.58 -1.16 14.63
CA ALA A 88 -4.92 -1.34 16.03
C ALA A 88 -3.65 -1.49 16.90
N PRO A 89 -3.75 -1.35 18.23
CA PRO A 89 -2.59 -1.48 19.12
C PRO A 89 -1.86 -2.83 19.09
N ALA A 90 -2.52 -3.88 18.59
CA ALA A 90 -1.95 -5.20 18.41
C ALA A 90 -1.09 -5.31 17.13
N ASP A 91 -1.31 -4.43 16.15
CA ASP A 91 -0.49 -4.38 14.96
C ASP A 91 0.89 -3.78 15.27
N ARG A 92 1.88 -4.17 14.49
CA ARG A 92 3.27 -3.72 14.62
C ARG A 92 3.76 -3.23 13.26
N LEU A 93 4.37 -2.05 13.26
CA LEU A 93 5.10 -1.50 12.13
C LEU A 93 6.38 -0.88 12.68
N GLU A 94 7.47 -1.62 12.59
CA GLU A 94 8.76 -1.27 13.19
C GLU A 94 9.78 -1.01 12.08
N VAL A 95 10.42 0.14 12.14
CA VAL A 95 11.49 0.51 11.23
C VAL A 95 12.76 -0.27 11.60
N HIS A 96 13.37 -0.95 10.63
CA HIS A 96 14.67 -1.58 10.79
C HIS A 96 15.79 -0.58 10.45
N ASP A 97 16.26 0.15 11.46
CA ASP A 97 17.35 1.14 11.37
C ASP A 97 18.49 0.86 12.38
N PRO A 98 19.28 -0.20 12.18
CA PRO A 98 20.36 -0.55 13.12
C PRO A 98 21.47 0.51 13.19
N GLN A 99 21.55 1.43 12.24
CA GLN A 99 22.53 2.51 12.20
C GLN A 99 22.02 3.82 12.83
N GLY A 100 20.74 3.91 13.20
CA GLY A 100 20.15 5.15 13.73
C GLY A 100 20.24 6.32 12.74
N SER A 101 20.19 6.01 11.45
CA SER A 101 20.41 6.95 10.35
C SER A 101 19.15 7.71 9.95
N LEU A 102 17.98 7.23 10.40
CA LEU A 102 16.70 7.84 10.07
C LEU A 102 16.35 8.95 11.07
N PRO A 103 15.63 9.99 10.60
CA PRO A 103 15.07 11.01 11.49
C PRO A 103 14.20 10.36 12.56
N ARG A 104 14.43 10.74 13.83
CA ARG A 104 13.67 10.21 14.97
C ARG A 104 12.30 10.86 15.11
N ASP A 105 12.24 12.14 14.74
CA ASP A 105 11.05 12.98 14.82
C ASP A 105 11.09 14.08 13.76
N GLN A 106 10.04 14.90 13.72
CA GLN A 106 9.91 15.99 12.76
C GLN A 106 11.02 17.05 12.88
N SER A 107 11.67 17.16 14.05
CA SER A 107 12.78 18.10 14.28
C SER A 107 14.14 17.55 13.81
N SER A 108 14.23 16.24 13.61
CA SER A 108 15.45 15.53 13.20
C SER A 108 15.73 15.62 11.70
N TRP A 109 14.86 16.29 10.94
CA TRP A 109 15.04 16.52 9.51
C TRP A 109 15.96 17.72 9.30
N THR A 110 17.17 17.45 8.81
CA THR A 110 18.14 18.44 8.31
C THR A 110 18.29 18.34 6.79
#